data_AF-A0A528IQU0-F1
#
_entry.id   AF-A0A528IQU0-F1
#
_cell.length_a   1.000
_cell.length_b   1.000
_cell.length_c   1.000
_cell.angle_alpha   90.00
_cell.angle_beta   90.00
_cell.angle_gamma   90.00
#
_symmetry.space_group_name_H-M   'P 1'
#
loop_
_entity.id
_entity.type
_entity.pdbx_description
1 polymer ?
#
loop_
_entity_poly.entity_id
_entity_poly.type
_entity_poly.pdbx_seq_one_letter_code
_entity_poly.pdbx_strand_id
1 'polypeptide(L)'
;LQAKVVRWNILDTGSRIDGRDLKTVRKIVSEVGVLPRTHGSALFTRGETQALVVATLGTGEDEQYVDSLTGMYKEKFLLHYNFPP
;
A
#
# COMPACT_ATOMS: atom_id res chain seq x y z
N LEU A 1 6.07 22.85 -19.45
CA LEU A 1 5.64 22.45 -20.82
C LEU A 1 5.17 20.99 -20.89
N GLN A 2 6.01 20.01 -20.53
CA GLN A 2 5.70 18.57 -20.62
C GLN A 2 4.38 18.16 -19.93
N ALA A 3 4.17 18.58 -18.68
CA ALA A 3 2.92 18.28 -17.96
C ALA A 3 1.66 18.80 -18.68
N LYS A 4 1.75 19.95 -19.37
CA LYS A 4 0.63 20.50 -20.14
C LYS A 4 0.32 19.63 -21.35
N VAL A 5 1.34 19.22 -22.11
CA VAL A 5 1.19 18.37 -23.30
C VAL A 5 0.56 17.02 -22.94
N VAL A 6 1.08 16.35 -21.90
CA VAL A 6 0.55 15.05 -21.47
C VAL A 6 -0.92 15.16 -21.04
N ARG A 7 -1.28 16.21 -20.31
CA ARG A 7 -2.68 16.42 -19.86
C ARG A 7 -3.62 16.63 -21.03
N TRP A 8 -3.25 17.46 -22.01
CA TRP A 8 -4.08 17.68 -23.21
C TRP A 8 -4.20 16.40 -24.05
N ASN A 9 -3.11 15.66 -24.26
CA ASN A 9 -3.16 14.39 -24.99
C ASN A 9 -4.12 13.37 -24.32
N ILE A 10 -4.13 13.29 -23.00
CA ILE A 10 -5.05 12.40 -22.27
C ILE A 10 -6.51 12.84 -22.46
N LEU A 11 -6.79 14.15 -22.47
CA LEU A 11 -8.13 14.68 -22.69
C LEU A 11 -8.64 14.40 -24.10
N ASP A 12 -7.78 14.56 -25.10
CA ASP A 12 -8.15 14.40 -26.52
C ASP A 12 -8.27 12.93 -26.93
N THR A 13 -7.37 12.07 -26.44
CA THR A 13 -7.28 10.66 -26.88
C THR A 13 -7.92 9.67 -25.90
N GLY A 14 -8.12 10.06 -24.64
CA GLY A 14 -8.54 9.16 -23.57
C GLY A 14 -7.47 8.16 -23.11
N SER A 15 -6.24 8.26 -23.63
CA SER A 15 -5.15 7.31 -23.36
C SER A 15 -4.09 7.92 -22.43
N ARG A 16 -3.66 7.14 -21.43
CA ARG A 16 -2.61 7.50 -20.47
C ARG A 16 -1.22 7.19 -21.03
N ILE A 17 -0.18 7.66 -20.33
CA ILE A 17 1.22 7.51 -20.73
C ILE A 17 1.67 6.05 -20.94
N ASP A 18 1.03 5.10 -20.26
CA ASP A 18 1.29 3.66 -20.36
C ASP A 18 0.32 2.95 -21.31
N GLY A 19 -0.43 3.71 -22.12
CA GLY A 19 -1.35 3.21 -23.15
C GLY A 19 -2.71 2.74 -22.63
N ARG A 20 -2.96 2.77 -21.32
CA ARG A 20 -4.26 2.39 -20.75
C ARG A 20 -5.28 3.49 -20.90
N ASP A 21 -6.56 3.10 -20.96
CA ASP A 21 -7.67 4.04 -20.84
C ASP A 21 -7.82 4.61 -19.41
N LEU A 22 -8.79 5.50 -19.25
CA LEU A 22 -9.05 6.21 -17.99
C LEU A 22 -9.61 5.33 -16.86
N LYS A 23 -10.12 4.15 -17.18
CA LYS A 23 -10.82 3.22 -16.28
C LYS A 23 -10.01 1.95 -16.00
N THR A 24 -9.20 1.49 -16.95
CA THR A 24 -8.44 0.25 -16.85
C THR A 24 -7.44 0.33 -15.69
N VAL A 25 -7.55 -0.61 -14.77
CA VAL A 25 -6.62 -0.80 -13.65
C VAL A 25 -5.42 -1.63 -14.12
N ARG A 26 -4.23 -1.36 -13.57
CA ARG A 26 -3.03 -2.16 -13.84
C ARG A 26 -3.25 -3.61 -13.37
N LYS A 27 -2.55 -4.58 -14.00
CA LYS A 27 -2.61 -6.01 -13.62
C LYS A 27 -2.38 -6.19 -12.11
N ILE A 28 -3.22 -7.00 -11.48
CA ILE A 28 -3.13 -7.33 -10.05
C ILE A 28 -2.74 -8.80 -9.89
N VAL A 29 -1.83 -9.07 -8.95
CA VAL A 29 -1.49 -10.41 -8.46
C VAL A 29 -1.48 -10.34 -6.94
N SER A 30 -2.07 -11.34 -6.28
CA SER A 30 -2.14 -11.43 -4.83
C SER A 30 -1.81 -12.85 -4.40
N GLU A 31 -0.86 -12.98 -3.49
CA GLU A 31 -0.42 -14.25 -2.92
C GLU A 31 -0.43 -14.17 -1.39
N VAL A 32 -0.82 -15.26 -0.73
CA VAL A 32 -0.91 -15.37 0.73
C VAL A 32 0.02 -16.45 1.24
N GLY A 33 0.52 -16.31 2.47
CA GLY A 33 1.38 -17.32 3.10
C GLY A 33 2.78 -17.44 2.47
N VAL A 34 3.24 -16.40 1.77
CA VAL A 34 4.55 -16.35 1.10
C VAL A 34 5.72 -16.51 2.10
N LEU A 35 5.51 -16.15 3.36
CA LEU A 35 6.40 -16.44 4.49
C LEU A 35 5.69 -17.41 5.45
N PRO A 36 6.03 -18.71 5.46
CA PRO A 36 5.23 -19.73 6.15
C PRO A 36 5.32 -19.69 7.68
N ARG A 37 6.28 -18.94 8.24
CA ARG A 37 6.51 -18.89 9.70
C ARG A 37 5.92 -17.65 10.38
N THR A 38 5.53 -16.64 9.61
CA THR A 38 4.87 -15.44 10.14
C THR A 38 3.42 -15.77 10.50
N HIS A 39 2.79 -15.05 11.44
CA HIS A 39 1.37 -15.28 11.76
C HIS A 39 0.46 -15.03 10.55
N GLY A 40 0.80 -14.05 9.71
CA GLY A 40 0.22 -13.88 8.38
C GLY A 40 1.18 -13.17 7.45
N SER A 41 1.17 -13.52 6.17
CA SER A 41 1.95 -12.85 5.13
C SER A 41 1.18 -12.76 3.83
N ALA A 42 1.37 -11.66 3.11
CA ALA A 42 0.80 -11.44 1.78
C ALA A 42 1.78 -10.67 0.89
N LEU A 43 1.85 -11.06 -0.38
CA LEU A 43 2.52 -10.31 -1.43
C LEU A 43 1.47 -9.77 -2.39
N PHE A 44 1.30 -8.45 -2.40
CA PHE A 44 0.36 -7.77 -3.29
C PHE A 44 1.12 -6.98 -4.34
N THR A 45 0.81 -7.22 -5.61
CA THR A 45 1.40 -6.51 -6.75
C THR A 45 0.32 -5.92 -7.63
N ARG A 46 0.43 -4.62 -7.95
CA ARG A 46 -0.43 -3.92 -8.91
C ARG A 46 0.41 -3.12 -9.89
N GLY A 47 0.57 -3.66 -11.10
CA GLY A 47 1.57 -3.18 -12.06
C GLY A 47 2.96 -3.24 -11.43
N GLU A 48 3.65 -2.11 -11.40
CA GLU A 48 5.00 -1.98 -10.82
C GLU A 48 4.99 -1.61 -9.33
N THR A 49 3.82 -1.43 -8.72
CA THR A 49 3.71 -1.19 -7.27
C THR A 49 3.55 -2.52 -6.55
N GLN A 50 4.51 -2.89 -5.71
CA GLN A 50 4.48 -4.13 -4.92
C GLN A 50 4.66 -3.83 -3.43
N ALA A 51 3.95 -4.58 -2.58
CA ALA A 51 4.11 -4.55 -1.14
C ALA A 51 4.12 -5.97 -0.58
N LEU A 52 5.14 -6.27 0.24
CA LEU A 52 5.15 -7.42 1.14
C LEU A 52 4.58 -6.95 2.49
N VAL A 53 3.49 -7.56 2.93
CA VAL A 53 2.83 -7.24 4.20
C VAL A 53 2.90 -8.47 5.10
N VAL A 54 3.32 -8.27 6.35
CA VAL A 54 3.41 -9.31 7.38
C VAL A 54 2.58 -8.88 8.58
N ALA A 55 1.68 -9.76 9.01
CA ALA A 55 0.92 -9.60 10.23
C ALA A 55 1.60 -10.35 11.38
N THR A 56 1.67 -9.69 12.53
CA THR A 56 2.12 -10.26 13.80
C THR A 56 1.00 -10.08 14.82
N LEU A 57 0.83 -11.09 15.68
CA LEU A 57 -0.19 -11.10 16.74
C LEU A 57 0.57 -11.06 18.05
N GLY A 58 0.18 -10.13 18.91
CA GLY A 58 0.74 -9.96 20.24
C GLY A 58 -0.32 -10.14 21.33
N THR A 59 0.11 -9.94 22.56
CA THR A 59 -0.71 -9.88 23.77
C THR A 59 -0.93 -8.43 24.22
N GLY A 60 -1.55 -8.23 25.39
CA GLY A 60 -1.71 -6.89 25.97
C GLY A 60 -0.40 -6.18 26.33
N GLU A 61 0.72 -6.90 26.41
CA GLU A 61 2.06 -6.33 26.59
C GLU A 61 2.64 -5.72 25.30
N ASP A 62 2.12 -6.12 24.15
CA ASP A 62 2.54 -5.65 22.83
C ASP A 62 1.74 -4.42 22.34
N GLU A 63 0.74 -3.98 23.11
CA GLU A 63 -0.01 -2.74 22.83
C GLU A 63 0.91 -1.51 23.00
N GLN A 64 0.76 -0.51 22.12
CA GLN A 64 1.56 0.72 22.21
C GLN A 64 0.91 1.73 23.15
N TYR A 65 1.66 2.19 24.15
CA TYR A 65 1.26 3.35 24.93
C TYR A 65 1.43 4.62 24.10
N VAL A 66 0.34 5.37 23.96
CA VAL A 66 0.32 6.67 23.29
C VAL A 66 -0.01 7.73 24.33
N ASP A 67 0.97 8.60 24.60
CA ASP A 67 0.76 9.79 25.41
C ASP A 67 0.27 10.93 24.51
N SER A 68 -1.01 11.26 24.62
CA SER A 68 -1.65 12.30 23.82
C SER A 68 -2.10 13.46 24.70
N LEU A 69 -2.33 14.63 24.09
CA LEU A 69 -2.80 15.82 24.82
C LEU A 69 -4.12 15.60 25.57
N THR A 70 -4.95 14.67 25.10
CA THR A 70 -6.24 14.32 25.71
C THR A 70 -6.12 13.25 26.80
N GLY A 71 -4.93 12.69 27.02
CA GLY A 71 -4.65 11.63 27.98
C GLY A 71 -3.89 10.45 27.37
N MET A 72 -3.44 9.57 28.24
CA MET A 72 -2.73 8.34 27.86
C MET A 72 -3.72 7.23 27.49
N TYR A 73 -3.47 6.53 26.39
CA TYR A 73 -4.23 5.35 25.97
C TYR A 73 -3.32 4.27 25.38
N LYS A 74 -3.88 3.07 25.17
CA LYS A 74 -3.21 1.95 24.53
C LYS A 74 -3.77 1.73 23.12
N GLU A 75 -2.89 1.77 22.11
CA GLU A 75 -3.22 1.41 20.73
C GLU A 75 -2.96 -0.09 20.52
N LYS A 76 -3.94 -0.77 19.90
CA LYS A 76 -3.92 -2.21 19.67
C LYS A 76 -3.66 -2.58 18.22
N PHE A 77 -3.84 -1.62 17.32
CA PHE A 77 -3.60 -1.80 15.89
C PHE A 77 -2.41 -0.95 15.44
N LEU A 78 -1.33 -1.63 15.07
CA LEU A 78 -0.11 -1.00 14.59
C LEU A 78 0.09 -1.28 13.10
N LEU A 79 0.42 -0.24 12.35
CA LEU A 79 0.81 -0.34 10.94
C LEU A 79 2.14 0.38 10.75
N HIS A 80 3.20 -0.39 10.48
CA HIS A 80 4.52 0.15 10.16
C HIS A 80 4.75 0.08 8.65
N TYR A 81 4.85 1.25 8.02
CA TYR A 81 5.09 1.39 6.58
C TYR A 81 6.56 1.68 6.31
N ASN A 82 7.20 0.86 5.48
CA ASN A 82 8.59 1.03 5.05
C ASN A 82 8.65 1.25 3.54
N PHE A 83 9.41 2.27 3.10
CA PHE A 83 9.64 2.59 1.70
C PHE A 83 11.15 2.73 1.44
N PRO A 84 11.85 1.62 1.17
CA PRO A 84 13.28 1.67 0.84
C PRO A 84 13.51 2.44 -0.49
N PRO A 85 14.69 3.06 -0.67
CA PRO A 85 15.02 3.86 -1.87
C PRO A 85 15.10 3.05 -3.16
#